data_AF-A0A7X6VZG9-F1
#
_entry.id   AF-A0A7X6VZG9-F1
#
_cell.length_a   1.000
_cell.length_b   1.000
_cell.length_c   1.000
_cell.angle_alpha   90.00
_cell.angle_beta   90.00
_cell.angle_gamma   90.00
#
_symmetry.space_group_name_H-M   'P 1'
#
loop_
_entity.id
_entity.type
_entity.pdbx_description
1 polymer ?
#
loop_
_entity_poly.entity_id
_entity_poly.type
_entity_poly.pdbx_seq_one_letter_code
_entity_poly.pdbx_strand_id
1 'polypeptide(L)'
;MAGTEEQTSVGEPLDLAALGKTWTPPQANETTPEVSEILAEMPWWAARGLLYIIVAFLLAAGLWAHFSVLDVVAEARGTLLPEGYTRRVEAQTDGVVQFILVREGDRVEANEALIQLDSAEARVRRDNARQEMRTLEEQLLQLRASGASVVEALEKESALARLESEIAALDLALARSTIRSPVEGVVTSLEVRAPGAVVKPGDPAATVAPADARLVVEGKMPNQQIAFVRKGLPAKLKFDAYPYQDYGVVNGTVVDVSPDAQSDEKLGSVYKVTVAPDRPVITAYAREFPLRPGMTATIEVVTDRKSVLSLFLAPFKKVQGDLGSAK
;
A
#
# COMPACT_ATOMS: atom_id res chain seq x y z
N MET A 1 -50.21 -78.44 34.99
CA MET A 1 -48.74 -78.31 35.07
C MET A 1 -48.46 -76.82 35.17
N ALA A 2 -48.47 -76.24 36.38
CA ALA A 2 -47.51 -76.35 37.49
C ALA A 2 -46.33 -75.38 37.32
N GLY A 3 -46.29 -74.36 38.21
CA GLY A 3 -45.13 -73.56 38.66
C GLY A 3 -44.57 -72.55 37.66
N THR A 4 -44.21 -71.33 38.03
CA THR A 4 -43.68 -70.92 39.35
C THR A 4 -43.99 -69.44 39.58
N GLU A 5 -44.50 -69.13 40.77
CA GLU A 5 -44.61 -67.77 41.31
C GLU A 5 -43.20 -67.25 41.64
N GLU A 6 -42.86 -66.05 41.20
CA GLU A 6 -41.70 -65.32 41.71
C GLU A 6 -42.21 -64.08 42.44
N GLN A 7 -42.34 -64.25 43.76
CA GLN A 7 -42.62 -63.19 44.72
C GLN A 7 -41.46 -62.19 44.71
N THR A 8 -41.69 -60.99 44.19
CA THR A 8 -40.88 -59.83 44.60
C THR A 8 -41.57 -59.21 45.80
N SER A 9 -40.95 -59.42 46.96
CA SER A 9 -41.39 -58.83 48.22
C SER A 9 -41.39 -57.32 48.10
N VAL A 10 -42.56 -56.73 48.31
CA VAL A 10 -42.69 -55.31 48.64
C VAL A 10 -41.97 -55.13 49.96
N GLY A 11 -40.81 -54.48 49.91
CA GLY A 11 -40.03 -54.11 51.10
C GLY A 11 -40.91 -53.33 52.06
N GLU A 12 -40.81 -53.66 53.36
CA GLU A 12 -41.46 -52.92 54.45
C GLU A 12 -41.29 -51.41 54.26
N PRO A 13 -42.35 -50.61 54.52
CA PRO A 13 -42.18 -49.16 54.57
C PRO A 13 -41.17 -48.85 55.68
N LEU A 14 -40.04 -48.26 55.31
CA LEU A 14 -39.07 -47.76 56.28
C LEU A 14 -39.79 -46.79 57.24
N ASP A 15 -40.00 -47.22 58.48
CA ASP A 15 -40.64 -46.42 59.50
C ASP A 15 -39.64 -45.39 60.03
N LEU A 16 -39.66 -44.21 59.39
CA LEU A 16 -38.77 -43.08 59.67
C LEU A 16 -38.88 -42.56 61.12
N ALA A 17 -39.88 -43.01 61.89
CA ALA A 17 -40.04 -42.69 63.30
C ALA A 17 -38.93 -43.31 64.19
N ALA A 18 -38.33 -44.43 63.80
CA ALA A 18 -37.31 -45.13 64.60
C ALA A 18 -35.93 -44.46 64.60
N LEU A 19 -35.67 -43.51 63.67
CA LEU A 19 -34.41 -42.78 63.56
C LEU A 19 -34.42 -41.40 64.23
N GLY A 20 -35.48 -41.06 64.98
CA GLY A 20 -35.57 -39.81 65.73
C GLY A 20 -35.51 -38.53 64.87
N LYS A 21 -35.64 -38.67 63.55
CA LYS A 21 -35.64 -37.56 62.59
C LYS A 21 -36.90 -37.59 61.77
N THR A 22 -37.86 -36.75 62.15
CA THR A 22 -39.05 -36.47 61.36
C THR A 22 -38.64 -35.79 60.05
N TRP A 23 -38.79 -36.49 58.93
CA TRP A 23 -38.73 -35.84 57.62
C TRP A 23 -39.96 -34.95 57.48
N THR A 24 -39.75 -33.65 57.55
CA THR A 24 -40.74 -32.66 57.11
C THR A 24 -40.37 -32.31 55.68
N PRO A 25 -41.31 -32.36 54.72
CA PRO A 25 -41.04 -31.84 53.38
C PRO A 25 -40.62 -30.37 53.57
N PRO A 26 -39.57 -29.90 52.86
CA PRO A 26 -39.20 -28.50 52.95
C PRO A 26 -40.43 -27.67 52.59
N GLN A 27 -40.95 -26.91 53.55
CA GLN A 27 -41.90 -25.84 53.27
C GLN A 27 -41.19 -24.96 52.25
N ALA A 28 -41.87 -24.68 51.13
CA ALA A 28 -41.34 -23.89 50.03
C ALA A 28 -41.23 -22.41 50.42
N ASN A 29 -40.53 -22.10 51.50
CA ASN A 29 -40.32 -20.75 51.97
C ASN A 29 -38.81 -20.51 52.10
N GLU A 30 -38.42 -19.35 51.59
CA GLU A 30 -37.15 -18.66 51.87
C GLU A 30 -35.94 -19.05 51.02
N THR A 31 -35.96 -18.68 49.72
CA THR A 31 -34.89 -17.86 49.10
C THR A 31 -35.23 -17.49 47.66
N THR A 32 -36.28 -16.70 47.47
CA THR A 32 -36.41 -15.72 46.37
C THR A 32 -37.71 -15.00 46.67
N PRO A 33 -37.73 -13.67 46.85
CA PRO A 33 -39.02 -12.99 46.77
C PRO A 33 -39.63 -13.39 45.44
N GLU A 34 -40.82 -14.00 45.46
CA GLU A 34 -41.54 -14.23 44.22
C GLU A 34 -41.70 -12.85 43.58
N VAL A 35 -41.28 -12.73 42.32
CA VAL A 35 -41.34 -11.45 41.58
C VAL A 35 -42.75 -10.84 41.63
N SER A 36 -43.78 -11.67 41.87
CA SER A 36 -45.18 -11.31 42.11
C SER A 36 -45.42 -10.41 43.34
N GLU A 37 -44.77 -10.63 44.48
CA GLU A 37 -45.01 -9.85 45.71
C GLU A 37 -44.38 -8.44 45.63
N ILE A 38 -43.19 -8.31 45.04
CA ILE A 38 -42.55 -7.02 44.79
C ILE A 38 -43.33 -6.18 43.77
N LEU A 39 -44.00 -6.84 42.81
CA LEU A 39 -44.87 -6.18 41.85
C LEU A 39 -46.21 -5.73 42.47
N ALA A 40 -46.68 -6.38 43.53
CA ALA A 40 -47.96 -6.08 44.18
C ALA A 40 -47.91 -4.87 45.12
N GLU A 41 -46.77 -4.58 45.75
CA GLU A 41 -46.60 -3.40 46.64
C GLU A 41 -46.14 -2.13 45.90
N MET A 42 -45.85 -2.22 44.61
CA MET A 42 -45.29 -1.11 43.86
C MET A 42 -46.35 -0.02 43.63
N PRO A 43 -46.14 1.22 44.13
CA PRO A 43 -47.13 2.26 43.95
C PRO A 43 -47.30 2.58 42.46
N TRP A 44 -48.53 2.89 42.05
CA TRP A 44 -48.93 3.05 40.64
C TRP A 44 -48.12 4.06 39.82
N TRP A 45 -47.38 4.96 40.48
CA TRP A 45 -46.47 5.92 39.86
C TRP A 45 -45.07 5.33 39.59
N ALA A 46 -44.61 4.34 40.35
CA ALA A 46 -43.32 3.66 40.13
C ALA A 46 -43.38 2.73 38.91
N ALA A 47 -44.48 1.98 38.74
CA ALA A 47 -44.71 1.18 37.52
C ALA A 47 -44.81 2.06 36.26
N ARG A 48 -45.53 3.19 36.33
CA ARG A 48 -45.62 4.17 35.23
C ARG A 48 -44.31 4.91 34.99
N GLY A 49 -43.58 5.25 36.06
CA GLY A 49 -42.26 5.87 35.98
C GLY A 49 -41.24 4.96 35.27
N LEU A 50 -41.21 3.68 35.64
CA LEU A 50 -40.39 2.67 34.96
C LEU A 50 -40.75 2.55 33.47
N LEU A 51 -42.05 2.51 33.15
CA LEU A 51 -42.52 2.50 31.77
C LEU A 51 -42.02 3.73 30.98
N TYR A 52 -42.17 4.94 31.53
CA TYR A 52 -41.71 6.16 30.85
C TYR A 52 -40.20 6.21 30.70
N ILE A 53 -39.43 5.71 31.67
CA ILE A 53 -37.96 5.60 31.55
C ILE A 53 -37.60 4.64 30.41
N ILE A 54 -38.25 3.49 30.32
CA ILE A 54 -38.03 2.54 29.23
C ILE A 54 -38.38 3.18 27.89
N VAL A 55 -39.53 3.85 27.78
CA VAL A 55 -39.94 4.54 26.55
C VAL A 55 -38.97 5.65 26.18
N ALA A 56 -38.56 6.49 27.14
CA ALA A 56 -37.59 7.56 26.92
C ALA A 56 -36.22 7.00 26.49
N PHE A 57 -35.77 5.90 27.09
CA PHE A 57 -34.55 5.20 26.70
C PHE A 57 -34.65 4.66 25.27
N LEU A 58 -35.77 4.03 24.89
CA LEU A 58 -35.99 3.54 23.52
C LEU A 58 -36.04 4.67 22.50
N LEU A 59 -36.66 5.81 22.84
CA LEU A 59 -36.66 6.99 21.97
C LEU A 59 -35.26 7.59 21.84
N ALA A 60 -34.52 7.71 22.94
CA ALA A 60 -33.14 8.19 22.94
C ALA A 60 -32.22 7.25 22.14
N ALA A 61 -32.36 5.94 22.30
CA ALA A 61 -31.63 4.94 21.53
C ALA A 61 -32.01 4.97 20.05
N GLY A 62 -33.29 5.16 19.71
CA GLY A 62 -33.76 5.29 18.34
C GLY A 62 -33.23 6.56 17.66
N LEU A 63 -33.27 7.69 18.36
CA LEU A 63 -32.66 8.95 17.92
C LEU A 63 -31.14 8.79 17.75
N TRP A 64 -30.45 8.23 18.75
CA TRP A 64 -29.02 7.97 18.66
C TRP A 64 -28.68 7.05 17.48
N ALA A 65 -29.41 5.96 17.30
CA ALA A 65 -29.22 5.03 16.18
C ALA A 65 -29.52 5.68 14.83
N HIS A 66 -30.44 6.65 14.78
CA HIS A 66 -30.75 7.43 13.59
C HIS A 66 -29.62 8.41 13.22
N PHE A 67 -29.07 9.12 14.21
CA PHE A 67 -28.01 10.11 14.00
C PHE A 67 -26.60 9.52 13.94
N SER A 68 -26.40 8.30 14.45
CA SER A 68 -25.13 7.59 14.34
C SER A 68 -24.79 7.30 12.88
N VAL A 69 -23.52 7.44 12.50
CA VAL A 69 -23.02 7.15 11.15
C VAL A 69 -21.92 6.11 11.26
N LEU A 70 -22.07 5.01 10.53
CA LEU A 70 -21.08 3.94 10.40
C LEU A 70 -20.57 3.89 8.96
N ASP A 71 -19.24 3.86 8.82
CA ASP A 71 -18.58 3.73 7.53
C ASP A 71 -18.66 2.28 7.05
N VAL A 72 -19.22 2.08 5.85
CA VAL A 72 -19.15 0.79 5.13
C VAL A 72 -17.87 0.79 4.31
N VAL A 73 -16.97 -0.14 4.62
CA VAL A 73 -15.66 -0.22 4.00
C VAL A 73 -15.53 -1.43 3.07
N ALA A 74 -14.84 -1.23 1.96
CA ALA A 74 -14.29 -2.30 1.15
C ALA A 74 -12.82 -2.48 1.54
N GLU A 75 -12.44 -3.70 1.90
CA GLU A 75 -11.11 -4.08 2.35
C GLU A 75 -10.29 -4.72 1.21
N ALA A 76 -9.05 -4.28 1.07
CA ALA A 76 -8.07 -4.88 0.18
C ALA A 76 -6.69 -4.89 0.85
N ARG A 77 -5.85 -5.87 0.52
CA ARG A 77 -4.44 -5.85 0.92
C ARG A 77 -3.58 -5.32 -0.20
N GLY A 78 -2.62 -4.47 0.14
CA GLY A 78 -1.74 -3.84 -0.82
C GLY A 78 -0.34 -3.56 -0.30
N THR A 79 0.49 -3.09 -1.22
CA THR A 79 1.89 -2.74 -0.96
C THR A 79 2.08 -1.26 -1.32
N LEU A 80 2.90 -0.55 -0.55
CA LEU A 80 3.27 0.83 -0.81
C LEU A 80 4.36 0.88 -1.87
N LEU A 81 4.11 1.56 -2.97
CA LEU A 81 5.04 1.77 -4.07
C LEU A 81 5.15 3.27 -4.39
N PRO A 82 6.25 3.74 -4.96
CA PRO A 82 6.30 5.06 -5.55
C PRO A 82 5.33 5.17 -6.74
N GLU A 83 4.50 6.21 -6.72
CA GLU A 83 3.61 6.64 -7.80
C GLU A 83 4.46 7.27 -8.90
N GLY A 84 4.29 6.74 -10.11
CA GLY A 84 5.10 7.13 -11.25
C GLY A 84 5.97 5.98 -11.73
N TYR A 85 6.19 5.96 -13.04
CA TYR A 85 7.07 5.00 -13.66
C TYR A 85 8.47 5.19 -13.08
N THR A 86 9.01 4.13 -12.49
CA THR A 86 10.44 4.04 -12.24
C THR A 86 11.18 4.46 -13.50
N ARG A 87 12.11 5.41 -13.40
CA ARG A 87 12.85 5.86 -14.58
C ARG A 87 13.84 4.78 -14.97
N ARG A 88 13.56 4.15 -16.10
CA ARG A 88 14.49 3.24 -16.76
C ARG A 88 15.64 4.07 -17.30
N VAL A 89 16.84 3.74 -16.86
CA VAL A 89 18.10 4.27 -17.36
C VAL A 89 18.56 3.32 -18.43
N GLU A 90 18.65 3.83 -19.66
CA GLU A 90 19.04 3.05 -20.83
C GLU A 90 20.45 3.46 -21.26
N ALA A 91 21.18 2.51 -21.85
CA ALA A 91 22.46 2.82 -22.47
C ALA A 91 22.25 3.74 -23.67
N GLN A 92 23.03 4.82 -23.77
CA GLN A 92 22.95 5.78 -24.88
C GLN A 92 23.91 5.46 -26.03
N THR A 93 24.88 4.58 -25.77
CA THR A 93 25.92 4.16 -26.70
C THR A 93 26.14 2.66 -26.54
N ASP A 94 26.63 2.02 -27.60
CA ASP A 94 27.16 0.67 -27.51
C ASP A 94 28.50 0.65 -26.77
N GLY A 95 28.76 -0.42 -26.04
CA GLY A 95 30.03 -0.60 -25.35
C GLY A 95 30.06 -1.81 -24.43
N VAL A 96 31.26 -2.13 -23.94
CA VAL A 96 31.48 -3.18 -22.95
C VAL A 96 31.49 -2.56 -21.56
N VAL A 97 30.77 -3.15 -20.63
CA VAL A 97 30.69 -2.69 -19.24
C VAL A 97 32.04 -2.96 -18.56
N GLN A 98 32.73 -1.90 -18.15
CA GLN A 98 34.01 -2.00 -17.46
C GLN A 98 33.80 -2.09 -15.93
N PHE A 99 33.01 -1.18 -15.38
CA PHE A 99 32.73 -1.10 -13.95
C PHE A 99 31.25 -0.83 -13.68
N ILE A 100 30.73 -1.47 -12.64
CA ILE A 100 29.41 -1.19 -12.06
C ILE A 100 29.69 -0.49 -10.72
N LEU A 101 29.21 0.75 -10.57
CA LEU A 101 29.55 1.62 -9.44
C LEU A 101 28.52 1.55 -8.30
N VAL A 102 27.32 1.03 -8.59
CA VAL A 102 26.18 1.00 -7.66
C VAL A 102 25.61 -0.41 -7.51
N ARG A 103 24.80 -0.63 -6.47
CA ARG A 103 24.05 -1.86 -6.21
C ARG A 103 22.55 -1.58 -6.13
N GLU A 104 21.76 -2.61 -6.35
CA GLU A 104 20.32 -2.55 -6.07
C GLU A 104 20.09 -2.18 -4.60
N GLY A 105 19.25 -1.18 -4.35
CA GLY A 105 18.98 -0.59 -3.05
C GLY A 105 19.81 0.65 -2.68
N ASP A 106 20.87 0.96 -3.45
CA ASP A 106 21.68 2.16 -3.19
C ASP A 106 20.91 3.44 -3.53
N ARG A 107 21.14 4.49 -2.73
CA ARG A 107 20.64 5.83 -3.00
C ARG A 107 21.64 6.54 -3.91
N VAL A 108 21.13 7.15 -4.98
CA VAL A 108 21.91 7.86 -5.98
C VAL A 108 21.40 9.28 -6.19
N GLU A 109 22.30 10.20 -6.49
CA GLU A 109 21.98 11.58 -6.86
C GLU A 109 21.71 11.72 -8.36
N ALA A 110 21.09 12.83 -8.76
CA ALA A 110 20.95 13.16 -10.17
C ALA A 110 22.33 13.29 -10.84
N ASN A 111 22.49 12.68 -12.01
CA ASN A 111 23.73 12.64 -12.80
C ASN A 111 24.88 11.81 -12.19
N GLU A 112 24.63 11.08 -11.10
CA GLU A 112 25.61 10.16 -10.52
C GLU A 112 25.89 8.99 -11.48
N ALA A 113 27.15 8.56 -11.56
CA ALA A 113 27.57 7.48 -12.45
C ALA A 113 27.15 6.12 -11.89
N LEU A 114 26.37 5.37 -12.67
CA LEU A 114 25.88 4.03 -12.30
C LEU A 114 26.79 2.95 -12.88
N ILE A 115 27.08 3.06 -14.18
CA ILE A 115 27.85 2.08 -14.95
C ILE A 115 28.83 2.84 -15.83
N GLN A 116 30.07 2.37 -15.89
CA GLN A 116 31.10 2.88 -16.78
C GLN A 116 31.41 1.86 -17.87
N LEU A 117 31.25 2.28 -19.12
CA LEU A 117 31.64 1.51 -20.29
C LEU A 117 33.13 1.73 -20.59
N ASP A 118 33.75 0.73 -21.19
CA ASP A 118 35.11 0.82 -21.69
C ASP A 118 35.17 1.92 -22.76
N SER A 119 36.03 2.89 -22.49
CA SER A 119 36.21 4.11 -23.27
C SER A 119 37.69 4.45 -23.42
N ALA A 120 38.59 3.50 -23.13
CA ALA A 120 40.03 3.74 -23.13
C ALA A 120 40.51 4.25 -24.50
N GLU A 121 40.09 3.61 -25.59
CA GLU A 121 40.46 4.02 -26.95
C GLU A 121 39.94 5.42 -27.32
N ALA A 122 38.71 5.74 -26.92
CA ALA A 122 38.11 7.05 -27.19
C ALA A 122 38.85 8.16 -26.44
N ARG A 123 39.32 7.90 -25.20
CA ARG A 123 40.14 8.84 -24.44
C ARG A 123 41.48 9.09 -25.11
N VAL A 124 42.17 8.03 -25.53
CA VAL A 124 43.45 8.14 -26.25
C VAL A 124 43.30 8.92 -27.55
N ARG A 125 42.27 8.62 -28.36
CA ARG A 125 42.00 9.38 -29.60
C ARG A 125 41.75 10.86 -29.33
N ARG A 126 40.96 11.18 -28.30
CA ARG A 126 40.67 12.56 -27.90
C ARG A 126 41.92 13.30 -27.43
N ASP A 127 42.81 12.63 -26.70
CA ASP A 127 44.07 13.20 -26.24
C ASP A 127 45.04 13.48 -27.40
N ASN A 128 45.16 12.55 -28.36
CA ASN A 128 45.95 12.74 -29.56
C ASN A 128 45.42 13.91 -30.41
N ALA A 129 44.11 13.98 -30.63
CA ALA A 129 43.48 15.08 -31.37
C ALA A 129 43.69 16.44 -30.68
N ARG A 130 43.60 16.51 -29.34
CA ARG A 130 43.90 17.75 -28.59
C ARG A 130 45.36 18.14 -28.69
N GLN A 131 46.28 17.19 -28.76
CA GLN A 131 47.71 17.48 -28.96
C GLN A 131 47.98 18.02 -30.36
N GLU A 132 47.38 17.42 -31.39
CA GLU A 132 47.46 17.90 -32.77
C GLU A 132 46.84 19.29 -32.93
N MET A 133 45.74 19.58 -32.22
CA MET A 133 45.12 20.91 -32.23
C MET A 133 46.08 21.97 -31.69
N ARG A 134 46.77 21.69 -30.57
CA ARG A 134 47.76 22.61 -29.99
C ARG A 134 48.93 22.86 -30.93
N THR A 135 49.46 21.83 -31.58
CA THR A 135 50.59 22.01 -32.52
C THR A 135 50.15 22.83 -33.73
N LEU A 136 48.91 22.67 -34.19
CA LEU A 136 48.36 23.40 -35.31
C LEU A 136 48.04 24.87 -34.94
N GLU A 137 47.55 25.12 -33.73
CA GLU A 137 47.37 26.47 -33.16
C GLU A 137 48.72 27.22 -33.07
N GLU A 138 49.77 26.56 -32.59
CA GLU A 138 51.12 27.12 -32.51
C GLU A 138 51.66 27.49 -33.90
N GLN A 139 51.51 26.60 -34.89
CA GLN A 139 51.91 26.86 -36.28
C GLN A 139 51.16 28.06 -36.84
N LEU A 140 49.85 28.15 -36.58
CA LEU A 140 49.01 29.22 -37.10
C LEU A 140 49.35 30.57 -36.46
N LEU A 141 49.69 30.59 -35.16
CA LEU A 141 50.21 31.77 -34.49
C LEU A 141 51.54 32.23 -35.12
N GLN A 142 52.45 31.28 -35.41
CA GLN A 142 53.73 31.57 -36.07
C GLN A 142 53.52 32.11 -37.50
N LEU A 143 52.61 31.53 -38.28
CA LEU A 143 52.27 32.01 -39.62
C LEU A 143 51.70 33.44 -39.61
N ARG A 144 50.80 33.72 -38.66
CA ARG A 144 50.23 35.07 -38.49
C ARG A 144 51.30 36.08 -38.09
N ALA A 145 52.25 35.69 -37.23
CA ALA A 145 53.35 36.55 -36.79
C ALA A 145 54.39 36.80 -37.90
N SER A 146 54.63 35.84 -38.80
CA SER A 146 55.58 35.97 -39.91
C SER A 146 55.03 36.70 -41.14
N GLY A 147 53.73 37.07 -41.15
CA GLY A 147 53.09 37.74 -42.28
C GLY A 147 52.86 36.81 -43.47
N ALA A 148 52.64 35.51 -43.22
CA ALA A 148 52.49 34.48 -44.23
C ALA A 148 51.21 34.63 -45.10
N SER A 149 51.11 33.80 -46.14
CA SER A 149 49.99 33.78 -47.08
C SER A 149 48.63 33.59 -46.39
N VAL A 150 47.65 34.43 -46.74
CA VAL A 150 46.25 34.32 -46.27
C VAL A 150 45.66 32.95 -46.59
N VAL A 151 46.10 32.33 -47.70
CA VAL A 151 45.63 31.01 -48.13
C VAL A 151 46.12 29.93 -47.16
N GLU A 152 47.40 29.94 -46.76
CA GLU A 152 47.97 28.97 -45.81
C GLU A 152 47.34 29.11 -44.42
N ALA A 153 47.09 30.35 -43.99
CA ALA A 153 46.40 30.62 -42.73
C ALA A 153 44.96 30.06 -42.74
N LEU A 154 44.22 30.29 -43.84
CA LEU A 154 42.86 29.78 -44.00
C LEU A 154 42.81 28.25 -44.04
N GLU A 155 43.77 27.60 -44.70
CA GLU A 155 43.88 26.13 -44.71
C GLU A 155 44.07 25.58 -43.29
N LYS A 156 44.99 26.18 -42.52
CA LYS A 156 45.25 25.79 -41.12
C LYS A 156 44.04 26.06 -40.21
N GLU A 157 43.35 27.19 -40.39
CA GLU A 157 42.09 27.48 -39.69
C GLU A 157 41.02 26.43 -40.01
N SER A 158 40.89 26.03 -41.28
CA SER A 158 39.93 25.00 -41.68
C SER A 158 40.25 23.64 -41.07
N ALA A 159 41.55 23.30 -40.94
CA ALA A 159 42.00 22.08 -40.30
C ALA A 159 41.78 22.10 -38.79
N LEU A 160 41.98 23.26 -38.13
CA LEU A 160 41.62 23.46 -36.72
C LEU A 160 40.11 23.24 -36.51
N ALA A 161 39.26 23.87 -37.31
CA ALA A 161 37.81 23.73 -37.19
C ALA A 161 37.34 22.27 -37.35
N ARG A 162 37.99 21.49 -38.24
CA ARG A 162 37.73 20.06 -38.39
C ARG A 162 38.10 19.28 -37.13
N LEU A 163 39.27 19.56 -36.57
CA LEU A 163 39.78 18.87 -35.39
C LEU A 163 38.99 19.24 -34.12
N GLU A 164 38.58 20.49 -33.97
CA GLU A 164 37.63 20.93 -32.94
C GLU A 164 36.32 20.15 -33.01
N SER A 165 35.77 19.99 -34.23
CA SER A 165 34.55 19.22 -34.45
C SER A 165 34.74 17.74 -34.08
N GLU A 166 35.90 17.16 -34.38
CA GLU A 166 36.24 15.79 -34.00
C GLU A 166 36.38 15.62 -32.48
N ILE A 167 37.08 16.54 -31.81
CA ILE A 167 37.22 16.54 -30.35
C ILE A 167 35.84 16.66 -29.69
N ALA A 168 34.97 17.54 -30.18
CA ALA A 168 33.62 17.68 -29.67
C ALA A 168 32.80 16.38 -29.81
N ALA A 169 32.93 15.67 -30.94
CA ALA A 169 32.29 14.39 -31.16
C ALA A 169 32.82 13.31 -30.20
N LEU A 170 34.14 13.26 -29.99
CA LEU A 170 34.79 12.33 -29.04
C LEU A 170 34.40 12.63 -27.58
N ASP A 171 34.34 13.91 -27.18
CA ASP A 171 33.92 14.32 -25.84
C ASP A 171 32.46 13.91 -25.58
N LEU A 172 31.57 14.05 -26.57
CA LEU A 172 30.19 13.57 -26.47
C LEU A 172 30.12 12.04 -26.33
N ALA A 173 30.94 11.30 -27.09
CA ALA A 173 31.02 9.85 -26.97
C ALA A 173 31.51 9.41 -25.57
N LEU A 174 32.51 10.09 -25.02
CA LEU A 174 33.01 9.86 -23.66
C LEU A 174 31.98 10.21 -22.58
N ALA A 175 31.21 11.29 -22.77
CA ALA A 175 30.13 11.64 -21.86
C ALA A 175 29.04 10.55 -21.83
N ARG A 176 28.71 9.98 -23.00
CA ARG A 176 27.73 8.90 -23.15
C ARG A 176 28.24 7.52 -22.75
N SER A 177 29.56 7.33 -22.65
CA SER A 177 30.15 6.07 -22.19
C SER A 177 29.99 5.84 -20.68
N THR A 178 29.53 6.85 -19.94
CA THR A 178 29.16 6.71 -18.53
C THR A 178 27.64 6.79 -18.42
N ILE A 179 27.01 5.69 -18.05
CA ILE A 179 25.57 5.63 -17.81
C ILE A 179 25.30 6.26 -16.44
N ARG A 180 24.48 7.31 -16.42
CA ARG A 180 24.23 8.13 -15.23
C ARG A 180 22.76 8.11 -14.83
N SER A 181 22.47 8.33 -13.55
CA SER A 181 21.09 8.46 -13.08
C SER A 181 20.46 9.75 -13.60
N PRO A 182 19.25 9.72 -14.19
CA PRO A 182 18.56 10.93 -14.64
C PRO A 182 17.90 11.71 -13.49
N VAL A 183 17.77 11.13 -12.30
CA VAL A 183 17.09 11.71 -11.13
C VAL A 183 17.76 11.24 -9.84
N GLU A 184 17.58 11.99 -8.76
CA GLU A 184 17.91 11.52 -7.41
C GLU A 184 16.88 10.46 -6.96
N GLY A 185 17.35 9.35 -6.41
CA GLY A 185 16.46 8.24 -6.08
C GLY A 185 17.15 7.01 -5.53
N VAL A 186 16.43 5.89 -5.52
CA VAL A 186 16.95 4.58 -5.12
C VAL A 186 16.98 3.66 -6.34
N VAL A 187 18.09 2.95 -6.52
CA VAL A 187 18.23 1.94 -7.58
C VAL A 187 17.37 0.73 -7.22
N THR A 188 16.28 0.52 -7.95
CA THR A 188 15.34 -0.59 -7.71
C THR A 188 15.72 -1.89 -8.40
N SER A 189 16.30 -1.82 -9.60
CA SER A 189 16.72 -2.98 -10.39
C SER A 189 17.96 -2.63 -11.18
N LEU A 190 18.88 -3.60 -11.32
CA LEU A 190 20.05 -3.50 -12.18
C LEU A 190 20.05 -4.66 -13.17
N GLU A 191 19.81 -4.34 -14.44
CA GLU A 191 19.72 -5.32 -15.53
C GLU A 191 21.11 -5.82 -15.94
N VAL A 192 22.13 -4.96 -15.84
CA VAL A 192 23.53 -5.29 -16.11
C VAL A 192 24.22 -5.75 -14.83
N ARG A 193 24.45 -7.05 -14.69
CA ARG A 193 24.94 -7.66 -13.44
C ARG A 193 26.42 -8.05 -13.41
N ALA A 194 27.11 -7.97 -14.54
CA ALA A 194 28.49 -8.40 -14.66
C ALA A 194 29.34 -7.44 -15.49
N PRO A 195 30.57 -7.13 -15.06
CA PRO A 195 31.60 -6.57 -15.93
C PRO A 195 31.82 -7.47 -17.15
N GLY A 196 32.11 -6.87 -18.30
CA GLY A 196 32.26 -7.57 -19.59
C GLY A 196 30.95 -7.74 -20.37
N ALA A 197 29.79 -7.39 -19.80
CA ALA A 197 28.53 -7.38 -20.53
C ALA A 197 28.55 -6.35 -21.66
N VAL A 198 27.99 -6.70 -22.82
CA VAL A 198 27.84 -5.80 -23.96
C VAL A 198 26.45 -5.17 -23.90
N VAL A 199 26.39 -3.84 -23.96
CA VAL A 199 25.13 -3.08 -24.01
C VAL A 199 25.02 -2.36 -25.35
N LYS A 200 23.79 -2.19 -25.84
CA LYS A 200 23.48 -1.41 -27.04
C LYS A 200 22.63 -0.18 -26.71
N PRO A 201 22.59 0.83 -27.58
CA PRO A 201 21.71 1.97 -27.41
C PRO A 201 20.25 1.52 -27.25
N GLY A 202 19.61 1.95 -26.15
CA GLY A 202 18.24 1.58 -25.79
C GLY A 202 18.12 0.34 -24.90
N ASP A 203 19.21 -0.40 -24.66
CA ASP A 203 19.16 -1.51 -23.69
C ASP A 203 18.98 -0.96 -22.27
N PRO A 204 18.08 -1.55 -21.45
CA PRO A 204 17.91 -1.17 -20.06
C PRO A 204 19.18 -1.51 -19.27
N ALA A 205 19.67 -0.54 -18.50
CA ALA A 205 20.88 -0.69 -17.70
C ALA A 205 20.58 -0.71 -16.20
N ALA A 206 19.73 0.22 -15.74
CA ALA A 206 19.27 0.32 -14.36
C ALA A 206 17.85 0.90 -14.31
N THR A 207 17.16 0.70 -13.20
CA THR A 207 15.86 1.31 -12.94
C THR A 207 15.89 2.09 -11.62
N VAL A 208 15.66 3.41 -11.68
CA VAL A 208 15.74 4.31 -10.51
C VAL A 208 14.35 4.84 -10.13
N ALA A 209 13.99 4.66 -8.86
CA ALA A 209 12.79 5.23 -8.27
C ALA A 209 13.11 6.61 -7.66
N PRO A 210 12.48 7.72 -8.11
CA PRO A 210 12.73 9.05 -7.56
C PRO A 210 12.46 9.14 -6.06
N ALA A 211 13.29 9.89 -5.32
CA ALA A 211 13.13 10.06 -3.87
C ALA A 211 11.88 10.89 -3.48
N ASP A 212 11.43 11.77 -4.38
CA ASP A 212 10.25 12.62 -4.25
C ASP A 212 8.99 12.01 -4.87
N ALA A 213 9.07 10.77 -5.36
CA ALA A 213 7.93 10.08 -5.93
C ALA A 213 6.81 9.99 -4.88
N ARG A 214 5.63 10.50 -5.24
CA ARG A 214 4.45 10.43 -4.39
C ARG A 214 4.18 8.96 -4.07
N LEU A 215 4.04 8.57 -2.81
CA LEU A 215 3.81 7.15 -2.50
C LEU A 215 2.33 6.81 -2.74
N VAL A 216 2.06 5.61 -3.25
CA VAL A 216 0.71 5.03 -3.41
C VAL A 216 0.68 3.61 -2.91
N VAL A 217 -0.41 3.21 -2.29
CA VAL A 217 -0.67 1.82 -1.91
C VAL A 217 -1.47 1.18 -3.02
N GLU A 218 -0.89 0.16 -3.65
CA GLU A 218 -1.54 -0.65 -4.66
C GLU A 218 -2.05 -1.94 -4.03
N GLY A 219 -3.36 -2.13 -4.02
CA GLY A 219 -4.01 -3.30 -3.42
C GLY A 219 -4.82 -4.12 -4.41
N LYS A 220 -4.95 -5.41 -4.09
CA LYS A 220 -5.81 -6.35 -4.80
C LYS A 220 -7.13 -6.48 -4.06
N MET A 221 -8.21 -6.00 -4.68
CA MET A 221 -9.54 -6.03 -4.10
C MET A 221 -10.38 -7.17 -4.70
N PRO A 222 -11.04 -8.00 -3.89
CA PRO A 222 -11.91 -9.05 -4.40
C PRO A 222 -13.07 -8.47 -5.23
N ASN A 223 -13.49 -9.18 -6.29
CA ASN A 223 -14.62 -8.78 -7.14
C ASN A 223 -15.92 -8.55 -6.35
N GLN A 224 -16.11 -9.18 -5.19
CA GLN A 224 -17.31 -8.98 -4.37
C GLN A 224 -17.38 -7.57 -3.73
N GLN A 225 -16.25 -6.87 -3.59
CA GLN A 225 -16.16 -5.60 -2.88
C GLN A 225 -15.99 -4.39 -3.82
N ILE A 226 -15.75 -4.63 -5.12
CA ILE A 226 -15.40 -3.56 -6.08
C ILE A 226 -16.58 -2.70 -6.53
N ALA A 227 -17.82 -3.20 -6.45
CA ALA A 227 -19.00 -2.61 -7.10
C ALA A 227 -19.24 -1.12 -6.78
N PHE A 228 -18.84 -0.68 -5.59
CA PHE A 228 -19.02 0.70 -5.11
C PHE A 228 -17.71 1.49 -4.98
N VAL A 229 -16.57 0.89 -5.30
CA VAL A 229 -15.26 1.56 -5.20
C VAL A 229 -15.00 2.37 -6.45
N ARG A 230 -14.72 3.66 -6.28
CA ARG A 230 -14.49 4.63 -7.36
C ARG A 230 -13.35 5.57 -6.99
N LYS A 231 -12.74 6.15 -8.03
CA LYS A 231 -11.77 7.23 -7.88
C LYS A 231 -12.35 8.39 -7.07
N GLY A 232 -11.56 8.92 -6.14
CA GLY A 232 -11.91 10.04 -5.28
C GLY A 232 -12.55 9.65 -3.94
N LEU A 233 -12.86 8.37 -3.70
CA LEU A 233 -13.36 7.95 -2.39
C LEU A 233 -12.27 8.05 -1.31
N PRO A 234 -12.64 8.43 -0.07
CA PRO A 234 -11.71 8.40 1.05
C PRO A 234 -11.42 6.96 1.46
N ALA A 235 -10.18 6.70 1.86
CA ALA A 235 -9.70 5.41 2.30
C ALA A 235 -8.86 5.55 3.57
N LYS A 236 -8.91 4.51 4.42
CA LYS A 236 -8.07 4.39 5.61
C LYS A 236 -7.03 3.31 5.34
N LEU A 237 -5.76 3.66 5.53
CA LEU A 237 -4.61 2.78 5.31
C LEU A 237 -4.06 2.35 6.67
N LYS A 238 -4.02 1.04 6.90
CA LYS A 238 -3.45 0.41 8.10
C LYS A 238 -2.16 -0.30 7.69
N PHE A 239 -1.01 0.28 8.04
CA PHE A 239 0.30 -0.28 7.68
C PHE A 239 0.71 -1.40 8.64
N ASP A 240 1.16 -2.54 8.11
CA ASP A 240 1.52 -3.69 8.95
C ASP A 240 2.77 -3.43 9.78
N ALA A 241 3.69 -2.61 9.26
CA ALA A 241 4.91 -2.19 9.97
C ALA A 241 4.63 -1.27 11.18
N TYR A 242 3.42 -0.69 11.26
CA TYR A 242 3.00 0.24 12.30
C TYR A 242 1.61 -0.15 12.81
N PRO A 243 1.52 -1.01 13.86
CA PRO A 243 0.24 -1.47 14.39
C PRO A 243 -0.71 -0.31 14.68
N TYR A 244 -1.90 -0.35 14.07
CA TYR A 244 -2.87 0.75 14.11
C TYR A 244 -3.40 1.08 15.51
N GLN A 245 -3.27 0.15 16.46
CA GLN A 245 -3.68 0.33 17.85
C GLN A 245 -2.82 1.38 18.56
N ASP A 246 -1.54 1.46 18.19
CA ASP A 246 -0.56 2.37 18.77
C ASP A 246 -0.33 3.60 17.89
N TYR A 247 -0.28 3.39 16.56
CA TYR A 247 0.11 4.43 15.60
C TYR A 247 -1.06 5.06 14.83
N GLY A 248 -2.27 4.51 14.97
CA GLY A 248 -3.46 4.98 14.27
C GLY A 248 -3.51 4.54 12.80
N VAL A 249 -4.32 5.25 12.01
CA VAL A 249 -4.52 4.98 10.58
C VAL A 249 -4.06 6.18 9.75
N VAL A 250 -3.55 5.91 8.56
CA VAL A 250 -3.21 6.95 7.59
C VAL A 250 -4.40 7.17 6.68
N ASN A 251 -4.90 8.40 6.62
CA ASN A 251 -5.94 8.75 5.65
C ASN A 251 -5.34 8.86 4.24
N GLY A 252 -6.12 8.46 3.26
CA GLY A 252 -5.77 8.56 1.85
C GLY A 252 -7.00 8.64 0.96
N THR A 253 -6.76 8.77 -0.33
CA THR A 253 -7.80 8.89 -1.35
C THR A 253 -7.54 7.90 -2.49
N VAL A 254 -8.60 7.25 -2.98
CA VAL A 254 -8.52 6.36 -4.15
C VAL A 254 -8.14 7.19 -5.38
N VAL A 255 -6.98 6.90 -5.96
CA VAL A 255 -6.45 7.58 -7.15
C VAL A 255 -6.89 6.87 -8.42
N ASP A 256 -6.92 5.53 -8.40
CA ASP A 256 -7.23 4.72 -9.57
C ASP A 256 -7.84 3.37 -9.20
N VAL A 257 -8.64 2.82 -10.11
CA VAL A 257 -9.26 1.50 -10.02
C VAL A 257 -9.19 0.86 -11.39
N SER A 258 -8.61 -0.34 -11.49
CA SER A 258 -8.51 -1.08 -12.75
C SER A 258 -9.90 -1.26 -13.38
N PRO A 259 -10.06 -1.07 -14.69
CA PRO A 259 -11.34 -1.28 -15.36
C PRO A 259 -11.68 -2.78 -15.51
N ASP A 260 -10.70 -3.66 -15.36
CA ASP A 260 -10.76 -5.09 -15.60
C ASP A 260 -10.32 -5.92 -14.38
N ALA A 261 -10.87 -7.12 -14.28
CA ALA A 261 -10.49 -8.09 -13.26
C ALA A 261 -9.25 -8.88 -13.71
N GLN A 262 -8.26 -8.99 -12.84
CA GLN A 262 -7.10 -9.85 -13.01
C GLN A 262 -7.30 -11.16 -12.25
N SER A 263 -6.78 -12.26 -12.79
CA SER A 263 -6.81 -13.55 -12.11
C SER A 263 -5.68 -13.65 -11.09
N ASP A 264 -6.02 -13.89 -9.84
CA ASP A 264 -5.08 -14.18 -8.75
C ASP A 264 -5.29 -15.63 -8.27
N GLU A 265 -4.21 -16.39 -8.12
CA GLU A 265 -4.27 -17.81 -7.75
C GLU A 265 -4.95 -18.05 -6.39
N LYS A 266 -4.85 -17.10 -5.45
CA LYS A 266 -5.38 -17.26 -4.08
C LYS A 266 -6.74 -16.60 -3.90
N LEU A 267 -6.95 -15.44 -4.52
CA LEU A 267 -8.12 -14.59 -4.30
C LEU A 267 -9.14 -14.66 -5.45
N GLY A 268 -8.85 -15.39 -6.52
CA GLY A 268 -9.68 -15.47 -7.72
C GLY A 268 -9.63 -14.17 -8.52
N SER A 269 -10.75 -13.74 -9.08
CA SER A 269 -10.83 -12.48 -9.82
C SER A 269 -10.71 -11.28 -8.87
N VAL A 270 -9.64 -10.49 -9.02
CA VAL A 270 -9.34 -9.30 -8.23
C VAL A 270 -9.21 -8.06 -9.12
N TYR A 271 -9.59 -6.91 -8.57
CA TYR A 271 -9.38 -5.61 -9.19
C TYR A 271 -8.23 -4.91 -8.49
N LYS A 272 -7.36 -4.27 -9.26
CA LYS A 272 -6.28 -3.45 -8.72
C LYS A 272 -6.83 -2.08 -8.33
N VAL A 273 -6.60 -1.68 -7.09
CA VAL A 273 -7.04 -0.39 -6.53
C VAL A 273 -5.83 0.35 -6.00
N THR A 274 -5.66 1.59 -6.42
CA THR A 274 -4.53 2.44 -6.05
C THR A 274 -4.99 3.57 -5.15
N VAL A 275 -4.40 3.69 -3.97
CA VAL A 275 -4.76 4.71 -2.96
C VAL A 275 -3.54 5.53 -2.60
N ALA A 276 -3.62 6.85 -2.74
CA ALA A 276 -2.57 7.75 -2.27
C ALA A 276 -2.82 8.14 -0.81
N PRO A 277 -1.88 7.90 0.12
CA PRO A 277 -1.91 8.53 1.44
C PRO A 277 -1.84 10.06 1.31
N ASP A 278 -2.51 10.77 2.22
CA ASP A 278 -2.50 12.24 2.24
C ASP A 278 -1.11 12.79 2.61
N ARG A 279 -0.36 12.02 3.41
CA ARG A 279 1.02 12.34 3.82
C ARG A 279 1.88 11.07 3.83
N PRO A 280 3.17 11.16 3.44
CA PRO A 280 4.10 10.03 3.46
C PRO A 280 4.68 9.74 4.86
N VAL A 281 3.99 10.17 5.94
CA VAL A 281 4.41 10.02 7.34
C VAL A 281 3.23 9.61 8.21
N ILE A 282 3.51 8.80 9.23
CA ILE A 282 2.58 8.51 10.32
C ILE A 282 2.95 9.37 11.53
N THR A 283 1.99 10.12 12.06
CA THR A 283 2.20 10.94 13.27
C THR A 283 1.66 10.21 14.48
N ALA A 284 2.55 9.73 15.35
CA ALA A 284 2.19 9.06 16.61
C ALA A 284 3.12 9.54 17.73
N TYR A 285 2.59 9.72 18.95
CA TYR A 285 3.38 10.16 20.11
C TYR A 285 4.19 11.45 19.88
N ALA A 286 3.64 12.42 19.13
CA ALA A 286 4.32 13.66 18.71
C ALA A 286 5.64 13.43 17.93
N ARG A 287 5.81 12.26 17.31
CA ARG A 287 6.89 11.93 16.38
C ARG A 287 6.34 11.53 15.03
N GLU A 288 7.11 11.80 13.99
CA GLU A 288 6.79 11.40 12.63
C GLU A 288 7.61 10.17 12.23
N PHE A 289 6.90 9.17 11.69
CA PHE A 289 7.49 7.93 11.20
C PHE A 289 7.33 7.89 9.68
N PRO A 290 8.43 7.91 8.90
CA PRO A 290 8.35 7.94 7.45
C PRO A 290 7.90 6.59 6.88
N LEU A 291 6.98 6.64 5.92
CA LEU A 291 6.59 5.47 5.15
C LEU A 291 7.69 5.12 4.14
N ARG A 292 7.98 3.83 3.99
CA ARG A 292 9.00 3.34 3.05
C ARG A 292 8.36 2.47 1.96
N PRO A 293 8.79 2.60 0.69
CA PRO A 293 8.40 1.68 -0.35
C PRO A 293 8.62 0.21 0.06
N GLY A 294 7.70 -0.66 -0.35
CA GLY A 294 7.70 -2.09 -0.01
C GLY A 294 6.93 -2.44 1.27
N MET A 295 6.52 -1.46 2.08
CA MET A 295 5.64 -1.72 3.23
C MET A 295 4.28 -2.25 2.78
N THR A 296 3.73 -3.24 3.49
CA THR A 296 2.37 -3.73 3.25
C THR A 296 1.36 -2.98 4.11
N ALA A 297 0.16 -2.83 3.57
CA ALA A 297 -0.95 -2.17 4.24
C ALA A 297 -2.29 -2.80 3.88
N THR A 298 -3.23 -2.72 4.82
CA THR A 298 -4.64 -2.98 4.58
C THR A 298 -5.33 -1.67 4.20
N ILE A 299 -5.98 -1.68 3.05
CA ILE A 299 -6.74 -0.57 2.47
C ILE A 299 -8.21 -0.76 2.82
N GLU A 300 -8.79 0.19 3.53
CA GLU A 300 -10.23 0.26 3.81
C GLU A 300 -10.84 1.45 3.10
N VAL A 301 -11.44 1.23 1.92
CA VAL A 301 -12.09 2.28 1.14
C VAL A 301 -13.50 2.50 1.69
N VAL A 302 -13.83 3.73 2.08
CA VAL A 302 -15.16 4.09 2.57
C VAL A 302 -16.10 4.24 1.36
N THR A 303 -17.00 3.29 1.18
CA THR A 303 -17.91 3.20 0.02
C THR A 303 -19.27 3.83 0.29
N ASP A 304 -19.74 3.74 1.53
CA ASP A 304 -21.03 4.29 1.94
C ASP A 304 -21.02 4.65 3.43
N ARG A 305 -21.97 5.48 3.86
CA ARG A 305 -22.15 5.87 5.26
C ARG A 305 -23.58 5.56 5.67
N LYS A 306 -23.76 4.55 6.51
CA LYS A 306 -25.07 4.05 6.92
C LYS A 306 -25.31 4.30 8.40
N SER A 307 -26.54 4.65 8.77
CA SER A 307 -26.89 4.78 10.18
C SER A 307 -27.07 3.41 10.82
N VAL A 308 -26.81 3.32 12.13
CA VAL A 308 -27.01 2.07 12.89
C VAL A 308 -28.45 1.59 12.72
N LEU A 309 -29.42 2.50 12.78
CA LEU A 309 -30.83 2.18 12.55
C LEU A 309 -31.05 1.49 11.20
N SER A 310 -30.42 1.98 10.12
CA SER A 310 -30.57 1.39 8.78
C SER A 310 -29.99 -0.02 8.67
N LEU A 311 -28.92 -0.33 9.40
CA LEU A 311 -28.31 -1.67 9.44
C LEU A 311 -29.18 -2.66 10.22
N PHE A 312 -29.75 -2.24 11.35
CA PHE A 312 -30.67 -3.09 12.14
C PHE A 312 -31.98 -3.39 11.41
N LEU A 313 -32.52 -2.42 10.65
CA LEU A 313 -33.75 -2.61 9.86
C LEU A 313 -33.51 -3.28 8.49
N ALA A 314 -32.27 -3.47 8.07
CA ALA A 314 -31.93 -4.11 6.78
C ALA A 314 -32.56 -5.51 6.59
N PRO A 315 -32.47 -6.47 7.54
CA PRO A 315 -33.05 -7.80 7.36
C PRO A 315 -34.58 -7.77 7.26
N PHE A 316 -35.24 -6.88 8.01
CA PHE A 316 -36.70 -6.77 7.99
C PHE A 316 -37.24 -6.23 6.66
N LYS A 317 -36.53 -5.28 6.04
CA LYS A 317 -36.89 -4.79 4.69
C LYS A 317 -36.77 -5.86 3.62
N LYS A 318 -35.80 -6.77 3.74
CA LYS A 318 -35.59 -7.85 2.76
C LYS A 318 -36.76 -8.85 2.76
N VAL A 319 -37.30 -9.18 3.93
CA VAL A 319 -38.43 -10.11 4.09
C VAL A 319 -39.74 -9.54 3.53
N GLN A 320 -40.00 -8.24 3.72
CA GLN A 320 -41.19 -7.58 3.13
C GLN A 320 -41.14 -7.49 1.60
N GLY A 321 -39.94 -7.42 1.00
CA GLY A 321 -39.77 -7.40 -0.46
C GLY A 321 -40.13 -8.72 -1.13
N ASP A 322 -39.75 -9.86 -0.52
CA ASP A 322 -40.07 -11.19 -1.07
C ASP A 322 -41.56 -11.54 -0.94
N LEU A 323 -42.24 -11.04 0.10
CA LEU A 323 -43.68 -11.21 0.29
C LEU A 323 -44.54 -10.32 -0.66
N GLY A 324 -43.96 -9.26 -1.23
CA GLY A 324 -44.64 -8.33 -2.14
C GLY A 324 -44.58 -8.73 -3.63
N SER A 325 -43.60 -9.56 -4.03
CA SER A 325 -43.42 -10.02 -5.42
C SER A 325 -44.09 -11.36 -5.75
N ALA A 326 -44.80 -11.97 -4.78
CA ALA A 326 -45.52 -13.23 -4.96
C ALA A 326 -47.00 -13.03 -5.37
N LYS A 327 -47.30 -11.98 -6.14
CA LYS A 327 -48.67 -11.71 -6.63
C LYS A 327 -48.72 -11.50 -8.13
#